data_AF-A0A7C7Q390-F1
#
_entry.id   AF-A0A7C7Q390-F1
#
_cell.length_a   1.000
_cell.length_b   1.000
_cell.length_c   1.000
_cell.angle_alpha   90.00
_cell.angle_beta   90.00
_cell.angle_gamma   90.00
#
_symmetry.space_group_name_H-M   'P 1'
#
loop_
_entity.id
_entity.type
_entity.pdbx_description
1 polymer ?
#
loop_
_entity_poly.entity_id
_entity_poly.type
_entity_poly.pdbx_seq_one_letter_code
_entity_poly.pdbx_strand_id
1 'polypeptide(L)'
;MAHGPRYKVPRRRRREGKTNYYKRYIMVLSGKPRLVVRKTNKYIWVQIIIAKPQGDVTVAAAHSRELVKRYGWLGGTKNTSAAYLTGMLAALRALKAGINYAVLDIGLHRPVRGARVFAALKGA
;
A
#
# COMPACT_ATOMS: atom_id res chain seq x y z
N MET A 1 4.87 -27.45 -8.43
CA MET A 1 6.05 -27.88 -7.64
C MET A 1 7.27 -27.78 -8.54
N ALA A 2 8.49 -27.96 -8.03
CA ALA A 2 9.66 -28.05 -8.92
C ALA A 2 9.67 -29.44 -9.56
N HIS A 3 9.81 -29.51 -10.88
CA HIS A 3 9.66 -30.76 -11.65
C HIS A 3 10.99 -31.28 -12.23
N GLY A 4 12.13 -30.73 -11.80
CA GLY A 4 13.46 -31.18 -12.22
C GLY A 4 14.52 -30.06 -12.23
N PRO A 5 15.77 -30.37 -12.65
CA PRO A 5 16.89 -29.43 -12.62
C PRO A 5 16.74 -28.25 -13.58
N ARG A 6 15.96 -28.39 -14.67
CA ARG A 6 15.68 -27.31 -15.63
C ARG A 6 14.49 -26.42 -15.22
N TYR A 7 13.82 -26.71 -14.10
CA TYR A 7 12.61 -25.99 -13.71
C TYR A 7 12.94 -24.56 -13.26
N LYS A 8 12.43 -23.56 -13.99
CA LYS A 8 12.59 -22.15 -13.63
C LYS A 8 11.66 -21.78 -12.48
N VAL A 9 12.21 -21.73 -11.27
CA VAL A 9 11.46 -21.36 -10.07
C VAL A 9 11.04 -19.87 -10.13
N PRO A 10 9.73 -19.56 -10.03
CA PRO A 10 9.29 -18.17 -9.93
C PRO A 10 9.75 -17.53 -8.62
N ARG A 11 10.00 -16.21 -8.64
CA ARG A 11 10.36 -15.43 -7.44
C ARG A 11 9.37 -15.67 -6.29
N ARG A 12 9.84 -15.70 -5.04
CA ARG A 12 9.03 -16.01 -3.84
C ARG A 12 7.64 -15.34 -3.82
N ARG A 13 7.57 -14.01 -3.89
CA ARG A 13 6.30 -13.25 -3.86
C ARG A 13 5.39 -13.45 -5.09
N ARG A 14 5.91 -13.99 -6.18
CA ARG A 14 5.11 -14.38 -7.35
C ARG A 14 4.35 -15.67 -7.05
N ARG A 15 5.03 -16.64 -6.40
CA ARG A 15 4.40 -17.89 -5.92
C ARG A 15 3.34 -17.62 -4.86
N GLU A 16 3.59 -16.67 -3.95
CA GLU A 16 2.61 -16.24 -2.95
C GLU A 16 1.44 -15.43 -3.52
N GLY A 17 1.47 -15.04 -4.81
CA GLY A 17 0.42 -14.23 -5.42
C GLY A 17 0.25 -12.85 -4.77
N LYS A 18 1.32 -12.22 -4.26
CA LYS A 18 1.23 -10.93 -3.54
C LYS A 18 1.74 -9.73 -4.32
N THR A 19 2.47 -9.96 -5.43
CA THR A 19 3.19 -8.87 -6.11
C THR A 19 3.18 -9.06 -7.62
N ASN A 20 2.79 -8.00 -8.33
CA ASN A 20 3.04 -7.86 -9.75
C ASN A 20 4.42 -7.20 -9.95
N TYR A 21 5.40 -7.99 -10.38
CA TYR A 21 6.78 -7.52 -10.52
C TYR A 21 6.97 -6.50 -11.63
N TYR A 22 6.18 -6.57 -12.71
CA TYR A 22 6.25 -5.59 -13.80
C TYR A 22 5.81 -4.20 -13.31
N LYS A 23 4.64 -4.13 -12.65
CA LYS A 23 4.15 -2.87 -12.05
C LYS A 23 5.14 -2.33 -11.02
N ARG A 24 5.66 -3.21 -10.14
CA ARG A 24 6.64 -2.82 -9.12
C ARG A 24 7.91 -2.26 -9.74
N TYR A 25 8.42 -2.88 -10.80
CA TYR A 25 9.63 -2.45 -11.50
C TYR A 25 9.50 -1.00 -11.99
N ILE A 26 8.39 -0.68 -12.69
CA ILE A 26 8.13 0.68 -13.19
C ILE A 26 8.08 1.71 -12.05
N MET A 27 7.41 1.36 -10.94
CA MET A 27 7.33 2.26 -9.78
C MET A 27 8.69 2.48 -9.11
N VAL A 28 9.52 1.45 -8.98
CA VAL A 28 10.87 1.57 -8.40
C VAL A 28 11.79 2.37 -9.32
N LEU A 29 11.68 2.17 -10.64
CA LEU A 29 12.45 2.92 -11.63
C LEU A 29 12.21 4.44 -11.55
N SER A 30 11.02 4.87 -11.11
CA SER A 30 10.73 6.29 -10.91
C SER A 30 11.59 6.97 -9.83
N GLY A 31 12.22 6.19 -8.93
CA GLY A 31 13.00 6.70 -7.79
C GLY A 31 12.15 7.32 -6.67
N LYS A 32 10.83 7.37 -6.82
CA LYS A 32 9.92 8.03 -5.88
C LYS A 32 9.41 7.07 -4.79
N PRO A 33 9.10 7.56 -3.57
CA PRO A 33 8.41 6.78 -2.56
C PRO A 33 7.07 6.24 -3.08
N ARG A 34 6.65 5.07 -2.59
CA ARG A 34 5.39 4.44 -2.98
C ARG A 34 4.36 4.57 -1.87
N LEU A 35 3.18 5.08 -2.21
CA LEU A 35 1.98 5.04 -1.39
C LEU A 35 1.30 3.68 -1.59
N VAL A 36 1.68 2.71 -0.76
CA VAL A 36 1.15 1.35 -0.80
C VAL A 36 -0.17 1.30 -0.07
N VAL A 37 -1.25 1.14 -0.83
CA VAL A 37 -2.62 0.98 -0.29
C VAL A 37 -3.07 -0.46 -0.42
N ARG A 38 -3.46 -1.09 0.68
CA ARG A 38 -3.99 -2.45 0.72
C ARG A 38 -5.30 -2.49 1.49
N LYS A 39 -6.26 -3.28 0.99
CA LYS A 39 -7.53 -3.55 1.69
C LYS A 39 -7.60 -5.01 2.10
N THR A 40 -8.14 -5.27 3.28
CA THR A 40 -8.50 -6.60 3.75
C THR A 40 -10.02 -6.71 3.87
N ASN A 41 -10.49 -7.83 4.41
CA ASN A 41 -11.91 -8.04 4.66
C ASN A 41 -12.48 -7.14 5.74
N LYS A 42 -11.65 -6.56 6.62
CA LYS A 42 -12.07 -5.71 7.73
C LYS A 42 -11.39 -4.34 7.78
N TYR A 43 -10.22 -4.18 7.18
CA TYR A 43 -9.37 -3.00 7.38
C TYR A 43 -8.78 -2.44 6.10
N ILE A 44 -8.25 -1.23 6.20
CA ILE A 44 -7.46 -0.54 5.17
C ILE A 44 -6.09 -0.23 5.77
N TRP A 45 -5.06 -0.50 5.00
CA TRP A 45 -3.66 -0.26 5.32
C TRP A 45 -3.09 0.71 4.30
N VAL A 46 -2.43 1.75 4.78
CA VAL A 46 -1.74 2.74 3.94
C VAL A 46 -0.32 2.88 4.46
N GLN A 47 0.67 2.78 3.57
CA GLN A 47 2.08 2.89 3.91
C GLN A 47 2.81 3.73 2.87
N ILE A 48 3.79 4.51 3.31
CA ILE A 48 4.77 5.18 2.46
C ILE A 48 6.06 4.38 2.54
N ILE A 49 6.49 3.84 1.41
CA ILE A 49 7.61 2.90 1.33
C ILE A 49 8.66 3.38 0.34
N ILE A 50 9.92 3.38 0.78
CA ILE A 50 11.10 3.61 -0.06
C ILE A 50 11.72 2.25 -0.38
N ALA A 51 12.01 2.01 -1.66
CA ALA A 51 12.70 0.79 -2.08
C ALA A 51 14.21 0.95 -1.86
N LYS A 52 14.83 0.02 -1.14
CA LYS A 52 16.30 -0.11 -1.05
C LYS A 52 16.74 -1.50 -1.50
N PRO A 53 18.01 -1.69 -1.91
CA PRO A 53 18.52 -3.00 -2.34
C PRO A 53 18.38 -4.10 -1.28
N GLN A 54 18.56 -3.75 -0.01
CA GLN A 54 18.43 -4.69 1.12
C GLN A 54 16.98 -5.06 1.44
N GLY A 55 16.03 -4.19 1.04
CA GLY A 55 14.62 -4.34 1.36
C GLY A 55 13.85 -3.03 1.30
N ASP A 56 12.53 -3.13 1.35
CA ASP A 56 11.65 -1.96 1.44
C ASP A 56 11.71 -1.36 2.85
N VAL A 57 11.88 -0.04 2.95
CA VAL A 57 11.84 0.71 4.22
C VAL A 57 10.53 1.47 4.31
N THR A 58 9.79 1.29 5.39
CA THR A 58 8.53 2.02 5.63
C THR A 58 8.84 3.31 6.39
N VAL A 59 8.51 4.46 5.80
CA VAL A 59 8.75 5.77 6.39
C VAL A 59 7.55 6.22 7.22
N ALA A 60 6.34 5.97 6.70
CA ALA A 60 5.10 6.27 7.38
C ALA A 60 4.09 5.15 7.14
N ALA A 61 3.21 4.91 8.10
CA ALA A 61 2.15 3.93 8.00
C ALA A 61 0.92 4.37 8.77
N ALA A 62 -0.26 3.96 8.32
CA ALA A 62 -1.51 4.09 9.04
C ALA A 62 -2.41 2.88 8.79
N HIS A 63 -3.14 2.50 9.83
CA HIS A 63 -4.09 1.39 9.82
C HIS A 63 -5.47 1.90 10.25
N SER A 64 -6.53 1.52 9.53
CA SER A 64 -7.88 2.05 9.80
C SER A 64 -8.43 1.74 11.20
N ARG A 65 -7.98 0.66 11.86
CA ARG A 65 -8.22 0.38 13.29
C ARG A 65 -7.75 1.51 14.24
N GLU A 66 -6.75 2.28 13.87
CA GLU A 66 -6.29 3.44 14.66
C GLU A 66 -7.37 4.52 14.74
N LEU A 67 -8.20 4.68 13.70
CA LEU A 67 -9.29 5.64 13.68
C LEU A 67 -10.26 5.40 14.85
N VAL A 68 -10.64 4.14 15.07
CA VAL A 68 -11.54 3.76 16.16
C VAL A 68 -10.84 3.92 17.52
N LYS A 69 -9.60 3.46 17.62
CA LYS A 69 -8.88 3.40 18.89
C LYS A 69 -8.39 4.75 19.41
N ARG A 70 -8.09 5.70 18.52
CA ARG A 70 -7.35 6.92 18.87
C ARG A 70 -8.07 8.21 18.46
N TYR A 71 -9.04 8.12 17.56
CA TYR A 71 -9.65 9.30 16.93
C TYR A 71 -11.19 9.28 17.00
N GLY A 72 -11.77 8.46 17.88
CA GLY A 72 -13.22 8.45 18.14
C GLY A 72 -14.09 8.01 16.95
N TRP A 73 -13.52 7.29 15.97
CA TRP A 73 -14.29 6.85 14.80
C TRP A 73 -15.34 5.78 15.16
N LEU A 74 -16.61 6.11 14.93
CA LEU A 74 -17.75 5.22 15.22
C LEU A 74 -18.16 4.36 14.02
N GLY A 75 -17.67 4.69 12.81
CA GLY A 75 -18.03 3.99 11.59
C GLY A 75 -17.26 2.68 11.35
N GLY A 76 -17.62 1.98 10.27
CA GLY A 76 -16.88 0.80 9.82
C GLY A 76 -15.43 1.13 9.41
N THR A 77 -14.49 0.22 9.65
CA THR A 77 -13.04 0.42 9.38
C THR A 77 -12.59 0.00 7.97
N LYS A 78 -13.54 -0.34 7.09
CA LYS A 78 -13.32 -0.78 5.70
C LYS A 78 -14.08 0.06 4.67
N ASN A 79 -14.91 1.00 5.10
CA ASN A 79 -15.72 1.82 4.20
C ASN A 79 -14.87 2.89 3.49
N THR A 80 -15.48 3.62 2.56
CA THR A 80 -14.81 4.64 1.75
C THR A 80 -14.24 5.77 2.62
N SER A 81 -15.01 6.24 3.61
CA SER A 81 -14.59 7.28 4.54
C SER A 81 -13.39 6.85 5.38
N ALA A 82 -13.39 5.63 5.90
CA ALA A 82 -12.24 5.07 6.62
C ALA A 82 -11.00 4.99 5.71
N ALA A 83 -11.16 4.71 4.41
CA ALA A 83 -10.03 4.71 3.47
C ALA A 83 -9.43 6.10 3.31
N TYR A 84 -10.28 7.11 3.10
CA TYR A 84 -9.88 8.50 3.01
C TYR A 84 -9.12 8.95 4.27
N LEU A 85 -9.71 8.74 5.44
CA LEU A 85 -9.11 9.14 6.73
C LEU A 85 -7.81 8.38 7.03
N THR A 86 -7.72 7.10 6.66
CA THR A 86 -6.48 6.32 6.82
C THR A 86 -5.39 6.84 5.87
N GLY A 87 -5.75 7.23 4.64
CA GLY A 87 -4.85 7.89 3.69
C GLY A 87 -4.28 9.19 4.25
N MET A 88 -5.17 10.07 4.72
CA MET A 88 -4.82 11.34 5.35
C MET A 88 -3.90 11.14 6.56
N LEU A 89 -4.19 10.17 7.43
CA LEU A 89 -3.35 9.88 8.59
C LEU A 89 -1.93 9.44 8.18
N ALA A 90 -1.81 8.61 7.14
CA ALA A 90 -0.50 8.20 6.62
C ALA A 90 0.26 9.38 5.99
N ALA A 91 -0.43 10.25 5.24
CA ALA A 91 0.18 11.43 4.62
C ALA A 91 0.67 12.45 5.65
N LEU A 92 -0.12 12.74 6.69
CA LEU A 92 0.32 13.62 7.78
C LEU A 92 1.60 13.10 8.46
N ARG A 93 1.72 11.78 8.62
CA ARG A 93 2.96 11.15 9.15
C ARG A 93 4.10 11.24 8.15
N ALA A 94 3.82 11.13 6.86
CA ALA A 94 4.81 11.24 5.79
C ALA A 94 5.37 12.66 5.68
N LEU A 95 4.51 13.68 5.76
CA LEU A 95 4.90 15.10 5.78
C LEU A 95 5.81 15.41 6.97
N LYS A 96 5.50 14.87 8.15
CA LYS A 96 6.39 14.98 9.33
C LYS A 96 7.76 14.32 9.11
N ALA A 97 7.83 13.32 8.24
CA ALA A 97 9.07 12.66 7.85
C ALA A 97 9.73 13.29 6.60
N GLY A 98 9.23 14.45 6.12
CA GLY A 98 9.79 15.17 4.98
C GLY A 98 9.43 14.60 3.60
N ILE A 99 8.42 13.73 3.50
CA ILE A 99 7.98 13.15 2.23
C ILE A 99 6.74 13.90 1.71
N ASN A 100 6.92 14.67 0.64
CA ASN A 100 5.86 15.48 0.03
C ASN A 100 5.25 14.85 -1.24
N TYR A 101 5.83 13.76 -1.74
CA TYR A 101 5.39 13.12 -2.97
C TYR A 101 5.50 11.60 -2.87
N ALA A 102 4.49 10.89 -3.37
CA ALA A 102 4.52 9.44 -3.52
C ALA A 102 3.70 8.96 -4.72
N VAL A 103 4.09 7.82 -5.29
CA VAL A 103 3.35 7.15 -6.39
C VAL A 103 2.42 6.09 -5.81
N LEU A 104 1.16 6.08 -6.24
CA LEU A 104 0.17 5.10 -5.77
C LEU A 104 0.53 3.67 -6.21
N ASP A 105 0.65 2.76 -5.23
CA ASP A 105 0.82 1.33 -5.43
C ASP A 105 -0.42 0.59 -4.87
N ILE A 106 -1.32 0.16 -5.77
CA ILE A 106 -2.51 -0.65 -5.41
C ILE A 106 -2.25 -2.17 -5.48
N GLY A 107 -1.02 -2.59 -5.76
CA GLY A 107 -0.64 -3.99 -5.84
C GLY A 107 -1.38 -4.75 -6.93
N LEU A 108 -2.17 -5.74 -6.51
CA LEU A 108 -2.94 -6.62 -7.39
C LEU A 108 -4.41 -6.20 -7.55
N HIS A 109 -4.82 -5.09 -6.94
CA HIS A 109 -6.16 -4.56 -7.13
C HIS A 109 -6.35 -4.01 -8.55
N ARG A 110 -7.59 -4.10 -9.05
CA ARG A 110 -7.99 -3.52 -10.32
C ARG A 110 -8.27 -2.02 -10.15
N PRO A 111 -7.84 -1.15 -11.09
CA PRO A 111 -8.10 0.28 -11.04
C PRO A 111 -9.53 0.59 -11.52
N VAL A 112 -10.52 0.40 -10.63
CA VAL A 112 -11.93 0.69 -10.92
C VAL A 112 -12.33 2.02 -10.27
N ARG A 113 -13.08 2.87 -11.00
CA ARG A 113 -13.62 4.13 -10.46
C ARG A 113 -14.40 3.87 -9.17
N GLY A 114 -14.21 4.73 -8.17
CA GLY A 114 -14.86 4.59 -6.87
C GLY A 114 -14.27 3.49 -5.97
N ALA A 115 -13.21 2.80 -6.39
CA ALA A 115 -12.54 1.84 -5.52
C ALA A 115 -11.92 2.55 -4.30
N ARG A 116 -12.03 1.91 -3.13
CA ARG A 116 -11.55 2.46 -1.85
C ARG A 116 -10.05 2.76 -1.83
N VAL A 117 -9.26 2.11 -2.69
CA VAL A 117 -7.83 2.43 -2.85
C VAL A 117 -7.62 3.86 -3.37
N PHE A 118 -8.53 4.36 -4.20
CA PHE A 118 -8.50 5.74 -4.69
C PHE A 118 -9.08 6.73 -3.69
N ALA A 119 -9.99 6.30 -2.80
CA ALA A 119 -10.41 7.13 -1.67
C ALA A 119 -9.24 7.37 -0.70
N ALA A 120 -8.42 6.34 -0.43
CA ALA A 120 -7.19 6.50 0.34
C ALA A 120 -6.17 7.39 -0.39
N LEU A 121 -6.05 7.29 -1.72
CA LEU A 121 -5.24 8.25 -2.50
C LEU A 121 -5.77 9.68 -2.35
N LYS A 122 -7.10 9.89 -2.43
CA LYS A 122 -7.68 11.24 -2.34
C LYS A 122 -7.44 11.90 -0.99
N GLY A 123 -7.35 11.10 0.08
CA GLY A 123 -7.06 11.63 1.41
C GLY A 123 -5.58 11.83 1.70
N ALA A 124 -4.70 11.15 0.98
CA ALA A 124 -3.25 11.21 1.15
C ALA A 124 -2.63 12.32 0.31
#